data_AF-A0A8C5R1J7-F1
#
_entry.id   AF-A0A8C5R1J7-F1
#
_cell.length_a   1.000
_cell.length_b   1.000
_cell.length_c   1.000
_cell.angle_alpha   90.00
_cell.angle_beta   90.00
_cell.angle_gamma   90.00
#
_symmetry.space_group_name_H-M   'P 1'
#
loop_
_entity.id
_entity.type
_entity.pdbx_description
1 polymer ?
#
loop_
_entity_poly.entity_id
_entity_poly.type
_entity_poly.pdbx_seq_one_letter_code
_entity_poly.pdbx_strand_id
1 'polypeptide(L)'
;MQRLSFLGYQSVPSGSSGNLSSTSSDSPPGSPSPSERGGGYGKTGSGKCKKTLDKHSDEYRLRRERNNIAVRKSRDKAKIRNMETQHKVLELSAENDRLQRKVDQLSRELTTLRNLFKQLPEPLINAATGRC
;
A
#
# COMPACT_ATOMS: atom_id res chain seq x y z
N MET A 1 -9.55 -14.88 -28.95
CA MET A 1 -9.53 -13.78 -27.96
C MET A 1 -9.91 -14.35 -26.60
N GLN A 2 -8.93 -14.50 -25.70
CA GLN A 2 -9.16 -15.07 -24.36
C GLN A 2 -9.79 -13.99 -23.47
N ARG A 3 -11.01 -14.26 -22.98
CA ARG A 3 -11.67 -13.44 -21.96
C ARG A 3 -10.82 -13.51 -20.69
N LEU A 4 -10.22 -12.39 -20.26
CA LEU A 4 -9.83 -12.26 -18.86
C LEU A 4 -11.13 -12.19 -18.05
N SER A 5 -11.45 -13.31 -17.40
CA SER A 5 -12.47 -13.38 -16.37
C SER A 5 -12.07 -12.43 -15.24
N PHE A 6 -12.70 -11.25 -15.25
CA PHE A 6 -12.77 -10.36 -14.10
C PHE A 6 -13.28 -11.20 -12.92
N LEU A 7 -12.39 -11.54 -11.99
CA LEU A 7 -12.78 -12.22 -10.76
C LEU A 7 -13.71 -11.25 -10.02
N GLY A 8 -15.01 -11.53 -10.11
CA GLY A 8 -16.02 -10.86 -9.33
C GLY A 8 -15.65 -11.03 -7.86
N TYR A 9 -15.50 -9.90 -7.18
CA TYR A 9 -15.39 -9.86 -5.73
C TYR A 9 -16.61 -10.60 -5.15
N GLN A 10 -16.37 -11.80 -4.63
CA GLN A 10 -17.35 -12.54 -3.86
C GLN A 10 -17.50 -11.82 -2.52
N SER A 11 -18.67 -11.21 -2.30
CA SER A 11 -19.02 -10.59 -1.02
C SER A 11 -19.13 -11.69 0.03
N VAL A 12 -18.19 -11.72 0.97
CA VAL A 12 -18.28 -12.57 2.16
C VAL A 12 -19.17 -11.90 3.19
N PRO A 13 -20.18 -12.59 3.75
CA PRO A 13 -20.98 -12.04 4.83
C PRO A 13 -20.25 -12.32 6.13
N SER A 14 -19.67 -11.30 6.77
CA SER A 14 -19.31 -11.43 8.18
C SER A 14 -19.39 -10.09 8.87
N GLY A 15 -20.27 -10.04 9.88
CA GLY A 15 -20.45 -8.90 10.75
C GLY A 15 -19.13 -8.47 11.39
N SER A 16 -18.81 -7.20 11.22
CA SER A 16 -18.22 -6.33 12.21
C SER A 16 -18.19 -4.94 11.60
N SER A 17 -18.89 -4.00 12.22
CA SER A 17 -18.90 -2.59 11.84
C SER A 17 -17.50 -1.99 12.07
N GLY A 18 -16.58 -2.23 11.14
CA GLY A 18 -15.27 -1.61 11.11
C GLY A 18 -15.18 -0.69 9.90
N ASN A 19 -15.20 0.63 10.14
CA ASN A 19 -14.89 1.63 9.13
C ASN A 19 -13.54 1.28 8.47
N LEU A 20 -13.56 0.86 7.20
CA LEU A 20 -12.37 0.82 6.35
C LEU A 20 -12.05 2.26 5.94
N SER A 21 -11.49 3.03 6.87
CA SER A 21 -10.84 4.29 6.56
C SER A 21 -9.60 3.97 5.74
N SER A 22 -9.71 4.14 4.41
CA SER A 22 -8.56 4.30 3.53
C SER A 22 -7.89 5.64 3.86
N THR A 23 -7.20 5.71 4.99
CA THR A 23 -6.34 6.82 5.37
C THR A 23 -4.90 6.33 5.37
N SER A 24 -4.35 6.10 4.18
CA SER A 24 -2.92 6.39 3.99
C SER A 24 -2.80 7.92 3.87
N SER A 25 -3.06 8.60 4.98
CA SER A 25 -2.84 10.03 5.15
C SER A 25 -1.35 10.21 5.40
N ASP A 26 -0.59 10.40 4.31
CA ASP A 26 0.70 11.05 4.39
C ASP A 26 0.42 12.54 4.68
N SER A 27 0.10 12.82 5.94
CA SER A 27 -0.04 14.18 6.45
C SER A 27 1.36 14.69 6.77
N PRO A 28 1.80 15.84 6.21
CA PRO A 28 3.05 16.44 6.64
C PRO A 28 2.94 16.84 8.12
N PRO A 29 3.99 16.67 8.94
CA PRO A 29 3.96 17.07 10.34
C PRO A 29 3.89 18.59 10.46
N GLY A 30 3.00 19.08 11.33
CA GLY A 30 3.06 20.40 11.95
C GLY A 30 3.04 21.61 11.01
N SER A 31 1.91 22.32 10.98
CA SER A 31 1.91 23.72 10.51
C SER A 31 2.69 24.57 11.53
N PRO A 32 3.78 25.26 11.18
CA PRO A 32 4.34 26.28 12.05
C PRO A 32 3.42 27.51 12.06
N SER A 33 3.14 28.00 13.26
CA SER A 33 2.44 29.27 13.50
C SER A 33 3.14 30.43 12.76
N PRO A 34 2.43 31.35 12.07
CA PRO A 34 3.08 32.45 11.41
C PRO A 34 3.25 33.61 12.40
N SER A 35 4.47 33.82 12.87
CA SER A 35 4.87 35.08 13.50
C SER A 35 6.23 35.50 12.94
N GLU A 36 6.21 36.71 12.37
CA GLU A 36 7.34 37.63 12.15
C GLU A 36 8.36 37.35 11.00
N ARG A 37 8.13 38.08 9.89
CA ARG A 37 9.08 38.90 9.08
C ARG A 37 10.10 38.24 8.10
N GLY A 38 9.98 38.61 6.81
CA GLY A 38 11.14 38.72 5.89
C GLY A 38 10.93 38.46 4.39
N GLY A 39 10.47 39.48 3.64
CA GLY A 39 10.73 39.80 2.22
C GLY A 39 10.96 38.73 1.12
N GLY A 40 10.09 38.71 0.10
CA GLY A 40 10.36 38.10 -1.21
C GLY A 40 9.19 38.23 -2.19
N TYR A 41 9.30 39.15 -3.14
CA TYR A 41 8.23 39.60 -4.04
C TYR A 41 7.80 38.52 -5.05
N GLY A 42 6.55 38.06 -4.92
CA GLY A 42 5.83 37.19 -5.85
C GLY A 42 4.34 37.56 -5.90
N LYS A 43 4.10 38.75 -6.43
CA LYS A 43 2.85 39.48 -6.70
C LYS A 43 1.52 38.67 -6.66
N THR A 44 0.65 39.09 -5.73
CA THR A 44 -0.81 38.87 -5.62
C THR A 44 -1.34 37.50 -5.18
N GLY A 45 -1.12 37.19 -3.91
CA GLY A 45 -2.15 36.53 -3.12
C GLY A 45 -3.32 37.49 -2.88
N SER A 46 -4.41 37.37 -3.63
CA SER A 46 -5.71 37.83 -3.14
C SER A 46 -6.24 36.71 -2.26
N GLY A 47 -6.11 36.92 -0.96
CA GLY A 47 -6.69 36.08 0.07
C GLY A 47 -8.19 35.84 -0.12
N LYS A 48 -8.65 34.89 0.69
CA LYS A 48 -10.00 34.37 0.89
C LYS A 48 -11.07 35.48 1.01
N CYS A 49 -11.37 36.15 -0.09
CA CYS A 49 -12.61 36.86 -0.34
C CYS A 49 -13.20 36.20 -1.58
N LYS A 50 -14.47 35.82 -1.49
CA LYS A 50 -15.27 35.26 -2.59
C LYS A 50 -15.49 36.38 -3.63
N LYS A 51 -14.41 36.83 -4.30
CA LYS A 51 -14.51 37.70 -5.47
C LYS A 51 -15.21 36.85 -6.51
N THR A 52 -16.45 37.20 -6.81
CA THR A 52 -17.18 36.71 -7.98
C THR A 52 -16.34 37.05 -9.20
N LEU A 53 -15.46 36.12 -9.59
CA LEU A 53 -14.69 36.23 -10.81
C LEU A 53 -15.69 36.15 -11.96
N ASP A 54 -15.66 37.16 -12.83
CA ASP A 54 -16.42 37.12 -14.08
C ASP A 54 -16.02 35.87 -14.87
N LYS A 55 -17.02 35.04 -15.17
CA LYS A 55 -16.85 33.75 -15.84
C LYS A 55 -16.35 33.90 -17.27
N HIS A 56 -16.52 35.07 -17.87
CA HIS A 56 -16.10 35.34 -19.25
C HIS A 56 -14.70 35.96 -19.33
N SER A 57 -14.07 36.27 -18.20
CA SER A 57 -12.70 36.79 -18.18
C SER A 57 -11.67 35.76 -18.63
N ASP A 58 -10.64 36.22 -19.36
CA ASP A 58 -9.53 35.37 -19.80
C ASP A 58 -8.75 34.76 -18.63
N GLU A 59 -8.64 35.51 -17.52
CA GLU A 59 -8.04 35.02 -16.28
C GLU A 59 -8.79 33.80 -15.73
N TYR A 60 -10.13 33.85 -15.70
CA TYR A 60 -10.95 32.72 -15.28
C TYR A 60 -10.75 31.52 -16.21
N ARG A 61 -10.81 31.73 -17.52
CA ARG A 61 -10.61 30.66 -18.53
C ARG A 61 -9.27 29.94 -18.32
N LEU A 62 -8.18 30.70 -18.18
CA LEU A 62 -6.84 30.15 -17.98
C LEU A 62 -6.71 29.38 -16.65
N ARG A 63 -7.31 29.88 -15.57
CA ARG A 63 -7.37 29.17 -14.28
C ARG A 63 -8.13 27.85 -14.40
N ARG A 64 -9.27 27.84 -15.10
CA ARG A 64 -10.07 26.63 -15.33
C ARG A 64 -9.33 25.62 -16.20
N GLU A 65 -8.66 26.07 -17.25
CA GLU A 65 -7.86 25.21 -18.11
C GLU A 65 -6.74 24.52 -17.33
N ARG A 66 -5.97 25.29 -16.54
CA ARG A 66 -4.94 24.74 -15.64
C ARG A 66 -5.52 23.74 -14.65
N ASN A 67 -6.65 24.06 -14.02
CA ASN A 67 -7.29 23.15 -13.07
C ASN A 67 -7.77 21.87 -13.76
N ASN A 68 -8.35 21.94 -14.96
CA ASN A 68 -8.76 20.78 -15.72
C ASN A 68 -7.57 19.86 -16.04
N ILE A 69 -6.42 20.43 -16.41
CA ILE A 69 -5.17 19.68 -16.61
C ILE A 69 -4.74 19.01 -15.30
N ALA A 70 -4.73 19.74 -14.19
CA ALA A 70 -4.34 19.22 -12.88
C ALA A 70 -5.26 18.09 -12.41
N VAL A 71 -6.57 18.21 -12.64
CA VAL A 71 -7.56 17.18 -12.32
C VAL A 71 -7.30 15.91 -13.14
N ARG A 72 -7.09 16.03 -14.46
CA ARG A 72 -6.74 14.87 -15.30
C ARG A 72 -5.48 14.18 -14.78
N LYS A 73 -4.40 14.95 -14.57
CA LYS A 73 -3.14 14.44 -14.02
C LYS A 73 -3.31 13.74 -12.67
N SER A 74 -4.11 14.31 -11.77
CA SER A 74 -4.39 13.72 -10.46
C SER A 74 -5.14 12.40 -10.58
N ARG A 75 -6.16 12.34 -11.46
CA ARG A 75 -6.93 11.13 -11.73
C ARG A 75 -6.08 10.02 -12.34
N ASP A 76 -5.23 10.35 -13.31
CA ASP A 76 -4.34 9.38 -13.95
C ASP A 76 -3.33 8.84 -12.94
N LYS A 77 -2.75 9.71 -12.09
CA LYS A 77 -1.87 9.29 -11.00
C LYS A 77 -2.57 8.36 -10.02
N ALA A 78 -3.81 8.68 -9.62
CA ALA A 78 -4.58 7.80 -8.74
C ALA A 78 -4.90 6.45 -9.40
N LYS A 79 -5.23 6.45 -10.70
CA LYS A 79 -5.46 5.22 -11.46
C LYS A 79 -4.20 4.34 -11.50
N ILE A 80 -3.04 4.93 -11.79
CA ILE A 80 -1.75 4.23 -11.80
C ILE A 80 -1.47 3.63 -10.42
N ARG A 81 -1.56 4.42 -9.35
CA ARG A 81 -1.35 3.91 -7.97
C ARG A 81 -2.25 2.73 -7.64
N ASN A 82 -3.52 2.78 -8.05
CA ASN A 82 -4.44 1.68 -7.81
C ASN A 82 -4.03 0.41 -8.58
N MET A 83 -3.59 0.55 -9.83
CA MET A 83 -3.08 -0.57 -10.64
C MET A 83 -1.78 -1.14 -10.05
N GLU A 84 -0.84 -0.30 -9.65
CA GLU A 84 0.40 -0.71 -8.98
C GLU A 84 0.10 -1.45 -7.68
N THR A 85 -0.88 -0.97 -6.90
CA THR A 85 -1.32 -1.64 -5.67
C THR A 85 -1.89 -3.02 -5.96
N GLN A 86 -2.76 -3.15 -6.97
CA GLN A 86 -3.30 -4.44 -7.39
C GLN A 86 -2.20 -5.40 -7.85
N HIS A 87 -1.24 -4.91 -8.64
CA HIS A 87 -0.09 -5.69 -9.05
C HIS A 87 0.73 -6.15 -7.84
N LYS A 88 0.95 -5.26 -6.87
CA LYS A 88 1.72 -5.58 -5.67
C LYS A 88 1.07 -6.67 -4.82
N VAL A 89 -0.26 -6.67 -4.73
CA VAL A 89 -1.00 -7.74 -4.05
C VAL A 89 -0.72 -9.09 -4.73
N LEU A 90 -0.75 -9.15 -6.06
CA LEU A 90 -0.46 -10.39 -6.80
C LEU A 90 0.98 -10.88 -6.56
N GLU A 91 1.95 -9.97 -6.63
CA GLU A 91 3.35 -10.29 -6.34
C GLU A 91 3.52 -10.85 -4.91
N LEU A 92 2.93 -10.17 -3.91
CA LEU A 92 3.04 -10.57 -2.52
C LEU A 92 2.32 -11.89 -2.24
N SER A 93 1.18 -12.15 -2.87
CA SER A 93 0.49 -13.44 -2.77
C SER A 93 1.34 -14.58 -3.34
N ALA A 94 1.94 -14.40 -4.52
CA ALA A 94 2.82 -15.41 -5.11
C ALA A 94 4.05 -15.69 -4.24
N GLU A 95 4.65 -14.64 -3.68
CA GLU A 95 5.79 -14.78 -2.77
C GLU A 95 5.39 -15.43 -1.44
N ASN A 96 4.22 -15.08 -0.89
CA ASN A 96 3.70 -15.71 0.32
C ASN A 96 3.51 -17.22 0.12
N ASP A 97 2.88 -17.63 -0.98
CA ASP A 97 2.71 -19.04 -1.34
C ASP A 97 4.06 -19.77 -1.46
N ARG A 98 5.06 -19.10 -2.05
CA ARG A 98 6.42 -19.65 -2.19
C ARG A 98 7.06 -19.86 -0.82
N LEU A 99 6.94 -18.87 0.08
CA LEU A 99 7.47 -18.95 1.44
C LEU A 99 6.75 -20.02 2.25
N GLN A 100 5.42 -20.12 2.16
CA GLN A 100 4.64 -21.15 2.84
C GLN A 100 5.08 -22.55 2.40
N ARG A 101 5.26 -22.79 1.09
CA ARG A 101 5.81 -24.06 0.59
C ARG A 101 7.19 -24.37 1.18
N LYS A 102 8.05 -23.36 1.33
CA LYS A 102 9.38 -23.55 1.91
C LYS A 102 9.32 -23.88 3.40
N VAL A 103 8.45 -23.20 4.14
CA VAL A 103 8.18 -23.49 5.57
C VAL A 103 7.68 -24.92 5.73
N ASP A 104 6.71 -25.33 4.92
CA ASP A 104 6.13 -26.68 4.97
C ASP A 104 7.18 -27.75 4.64
N GLN A 105 8.02 -27.50 3.62
CA GLN A 105 9.13 -28.39 3.26
C GLN A 105 10.09 -28.57 4.44
N LEU A 106 10.61 -27.48 4.99
CA LEU A 106 11.57 -27.53 6.09
C LEU A 106 10.95 -28.17 7.34
N SER A 107 9.67 -27.92 7.59
CA SER A 107 8.94 -28.53 8.71
C SER A 107 8.80 -30.05 8.56
N ARG A 108 8.57 -30.54 7.33
CA ARG A 108 8.58 -31.97 7.02
C ARG A 108 9.98 -32.57 7.20
N GLU A 109 11.01 -31.93 6.66
CA GLU A 109 12.40 -32.38 6.81
C GLU A 109 12.81 -32.50 8.28
N LEU A 110 12.51 -31.48 9.09
CA LEU A 110 12.78 -31.49 10.53
C LEU A 110 11.99 -32.58 11.26
N THR A 111 10.73 -32.79 10.89
CA THR A 111 9.91 -33.87 11.47
C THR A 111 10.51 -35.24 11.17
N THR A 112 10.91 -35.47 9.92
CA THR A 112 11.58 -36.71 9.51
C THR A 112 12.87 -36.93 10.29
N LEU A 113 13.73 -35.92 10.42
CA LEU A 113 14.97 -36.01 11.20
C LEU A 113 14.70 -36.31 12.68
N ARG A 114 13.75 -35.60 13.30
CA ARG A 114 13.35 -35.86 14.70
C ARG A 114 12.84 -37.27 14.89
N ASN A 115 12.04 -37.78 13.96
CA ASN A 115 11.52 -39.15 14.03
C ASN A 115 12.63 -40.18 13.89
N LEU A 116 13.62 -39.94 13.01
CA LEU A 116 14.77 -40.82 12.85
C LEU A 116 15.61 -40.87 14.15
N PHE A 117 15.89 -39.72 14.76
CA PHE A 117 16.60 -39.66 16.04
C PHE A 117 15.87 -40.39 17.17
N LYS A 118 14.54 -40.34 17.21
CA LYS A 118 13.73 -41.07 18.22
C LYS A 118 13.75 -42.59 18.05
N GLN A 119 14.07 -43.09 16.86
CA GLN A 119 14.12 -44.54 16.58
C GLN A 119 15.50 -45.14 16.86
N LEU A 120 16.53 -44.32 17.12
CA LEU A 120 17.87 -44.79 17.42
C LEU A 120 17.95 -45.37 18.85
N PRO A 121 18.69 -46.46 19.08
CA PRO A 121 18.99 -46.95 20.42
C PRO A 121 19.69 -45.89 21.28
N GLU A 122 19.27 -45.78 22.56
CA GLU A 122 19.84 -44.87 23.58
C GLU A 122 21.39 -44.78 23.58
N PRO A 123 22.17 -45.87 23.46
CA PRO A 123 23.63 -45.80 23.44
C PRO A 123 24.21 -45.00 22.26
N LEU A 124 23.54 -45.00 21.10
CA LEU A 124 23.99 -44.29 19.90
C LEU A 124 23.61 -42.80 19.94
N ILE A 125 22.50 -42.46 20.61
CA ILE A 125 22.06 -41.07 20.79
C ILE A 125 23.01 -40.31 21.72
N ASN A 126 23.47 -40.93 22.80
CA ASN A 126 24.40 -40.31 23.76
C ASN A 126 25.78 -40.06 23.13
N ALA A 127 26.28 -41.02 22.33
CA ALA A 127 27.51 -40.86 21.55
C ALA A 127 27.42 -39.75 20.49
N ALA A 128 26.26 -39.58 19.85
CA ALA A 128 26.06 -38.56 18.81
C ALA A 128 25.79 -37.14 19.36
N THR A 129 25.21 -37.02 20.56
CA THR A 129 24.85 -35.73 21.17
C THR A 129 25.90 -35.18 22.14
N GLY A 130 27.01 -35.89 22.33
CA GLY A 130 28.11 -35.46 23.20
C GLY A 130 27.74 -35.38 24.68
N ARG A 131 26.67 -36.07 25.08
CA ARG A 131 26.29 -36.23 26.49
C ARG A 131 27.02 -37.45 27.03
N CYS A 132 28.19 -37.21 27.60
CA CYS A 132 28.89 -38.17 28.45
C CYS A 132 28.10 -38.42 29.74
#